data_AF-A0A9W8A5F3-F1
#
_entry.id   AF-A0A9W8A5F3-F1
#
_cell.length_a   1.000
_cell.length_b   1.000
_cell.length_c   1.000
_cell.angle_alpha   90.00
_cell.angle_beta   90.00
_cell.angle_gamma   90.00
#
_symmetry.space_group_name_H-M   'P 1'
#
loop_
_entity.id
_entity.type
_entity.pdbx_description
1 polymer ?
#
loop_
_entity_poly.entity_id
_entity_poly.type
_entity_poly.pdbx_seq_one_letter_code
_entity_poly.pdbx_strand_id
1 'polypeptide(L)'
;MDIALLWVTVHATLQKEVLNLRILEQTKAAAADNARTRYTRRFADDLAQKTSYYTVTNRTDYWPGISKNDYVSYAVYFVPDCSAPIIKALTECKWKRQDGGGSKTLAALSNNPQQVSALCNDIPALAVASYLFGDPKYAQRAFFLLDKFFVDSATRMNPNLKYGQILPAATVTSGRPQGVVELTCFSSMVQFLSLFSNLTPDQRRTYQAVTAWFQSYSNWLRTTTQGQEELNADNNHGTAARLQLAIYQLFLQDRQASKDTLNQFIQGAFQGQIDATGGQPLELARAASFDYPVLNLSTLITLAVIADQVGIDMWHARTGNGTTIQTAMDYFVPYAMGQKTWKGGNGGLDFSQLTAMFQRVAGAYGDADHKYYNAIRKINKLYVKPNNWQALYTDFSYGFDNMNPPSLIDRPVFASGGSPGPVPASSVASSASPSAGTMNSSSASTPVNYAELQSAQDSQPISSTVAMVPAEHAGFQPVAGLLATATPTSATAPTTSMTSVSKPPRCMQHKSL
;
A
#
# COMPACT_ATOMS: atom_id res chain seq x y z
N MET A 1 -10.21 -20.03 -5.71
CA MET A 1 -9.20 -18.97 -5.94
C MET A 1 -8.29 -18.95 -4.72
N ASP A 2 -6.98 -19.10 -4.94
CA ASP A 2 -6.01 -19.19 -3.85
C ASP A 2 -5.88 -17.83 -3.13
N ILE A 3 -5.86 -17.82 -1.80
CA ILE A 3 -5.84 -16.55 -1.05
C ILE A 3 -4.50 -15.82 -1.23
N ALA A 4 -3.42 -16.57 -1.44
CA ALA A 4 -2.13 -16.06 -1.88
C ALA A 4 -2.23 -15.28 -3.21
N LEU A 5 -2.93 -15.84 -4.20
CA LEU A 5 -3.25 -15.14 -5.44
C LEU A 5 -4.17 -13.95 -5.19
N LEU A 6 -5.13 -14.03 -4.28
CA LEU A 6 -6.02 -12.89 -3.99
C LEU A 6 -5.27 -11.69 -3.40
N TRP A 7 -4.30 -11.94 -2.51
CA TRP A 7 -3.42 -10.90 -1.97
C TRP A 7 -2.53 -10.28 -3.06
N VAL A 8 -1.86 -11.12 -3.85
CA VAL A 8 -1.00 -10.66 -4.96
C VAL A 8 -1.79 -9.95 -6.05
N THR A 9 -2.95 -10.47 -6.48
CA THR A 9 -3.78 -9.89 -7.55
C THR A 9 -4.46 -8.59 -7.13
N VAL A 10 -4.97 -8.49 -5.89
CA VAL A 10 -5.62 -7.25 -5.40
C VAL A 10 -4.58 -6.15 -5.16
N HIS A 11 -3.42 -6.49 -4.57
CA HIS A 11 -2.33 -5.52 -4.38
C HIS A 11 -1.69 -5.14 -5.72
N ALA A 12 -1.45 -6.09 -6.63
CA ALA A 12 -0.89 -5.81 -7.95
C ALA A 12 -1.80 -4.91 -8.78
N THR A 13 -3.13 -5.00 -8.67
CA THR A 13 -4.03 -4.18 -9.51
C THR A 13 -4.12 -2.73 -9.02
N LEU A 14 -4.03 -2.50 -7.71
CA LEU A 14 -4.18 -1.17 -7.09
C LEU A 14 -2.84 -0.41 -6.89
N GLN A 15 -1.70 -1.10 -6.97
CA GLN A 15 -0.37 -0.48 -6.87
C GLN A 15 0.14 0.15 -8.17
N LYS A 16 -0.51 -0.10 -9.31
CA LYS A 16 0.01 0.18 -10.66
C LYS A 16 -0.06 1.64 -11.11
N GLU A 17 -0.64 2.51 -10.31
CA GLU A 17 -1.35 3.66 -10.84
C GLU A 17 -0.89 4.97 -10.20
N VAL A 18 0.02 5.64 -10.92
CA VAL A 18 0.26 7.07 -10.75
C VAL A 18 -0.85 7.79 -11.49
N LEU A 19 -1.53 8.72 -10.81
CA LEU A 19 -2.52 9.58 -11.44
C LEU A 19 -1.85 10.38 -12.57
N ASN A 20 -2.22 10.11 -13.82
CA ASN A 20 -1.80 10.93 -14.95
C ASN A 20 -2.85 12.01 -15.21
N LEU A 21 -2.67 13.18 -14.59
CA LEU A 21 -3.62 14.28 -14.68
C LEU A 21 -3.79 14.79 -16.11
N ARG A 22 -2.75 14.72 -16.96
CA ARG A 22 -2.80 15.17 -18.36
C ARG A 22 -3.76 14.31 -19.19
N ILE A 23 -3.70 12.99 -19.06
CA ILE A 23 -4.61 12.07 -19.77
C ILE A 23 -6.05 12.29 -19.28
N LEU A 24 -6.23 12.49 -17.98
CA LEU A 24 -7.55 12.76 -17.41
C LEU A 24 -8.11 14.13 -17.88
N GLU A 25 -7.28 15.17 -17.94
CA GLU A 25 -7.61 16.49 -18.48
C GLU A 25 -8.02 16.41 -19.95
N GLN A 26 -7.29 15.66 -20.78
CA GLN A 26 -7.63 15.41 -22.18
C GLN A 26 -9.00 14.72 -22.31
N THR A 27 -9.24 13.70 -21.49
CA THR A 27 -10.52 12.99 -21.43
C THR A 27 -11.67 13.94 -21.09
N LYS A 28 -11.46 14.83 -20.10
CA LYS A 28 -12.45 15.84 -19.69
C LYS A 28 -12.70 16.87 -20.78
N ALA A 29 -11.63 17.41 -21.38
CA ALA A 29 -11.70 18.44 -22.41
C ALA A 29 -12.40 17.94 -23.69
N ALA A 30 -12.20 16.67 -24.04
CA ALA A 30 -12.88 16.03 -25.15
C ALA A 30 -14.39 15.80 -24.91
N ALA A 31 -14.88 16.05 -23.69
CA ALA A 31 -16.23 15.70 -23.25
C ALA A 31 -16.64 14.28 -23.68
N ALA A 32 -15.67 13.36 -23.68
CA ALA A 32 -15.80 12.11 -24.41
C ALA A 32 -16.88 11.23 -23.78
N ASP A 33 -18.01 11.05 -24.45
CA ASP A 33 -18.99 10.01 -24.11
C ASP A 33 -18.58 8.68 -24.75
N ASN A 34 -17.67 7.98 -24.09
CA ASN A 34 -17.16 6.69 -24.54
C ASN A 34 -17.49 5.59 -23.52
N ALA A 35 -17.19 4.34 -23.87
CA ALA A 35 -17.51 3.20 -23.01
C ALA A 35 -16.90 3.32 -21.60
N ARG A 36 -15.71 3.94 -21.47
CA ARG A 36 -15.02 4.12 -20.19
C ARG A 36 -15.66 5.20 -19.35
N THR A 37 -15.98 6.37 -19.92
CA THR A 37 -16.66 7.43 -19.16
C THR A 37 -18.07 7.02 -18.75
N ARG A 38 -18.80 6.26 -19.57
CA ARG A 38 -20.08 5.64 -19.19
C ARG A 38 -19.94 4.62 -18.07
N TYR A 39 -18.91 3.77 -18.13
CA TYR A 39 -18.63 2.81 -17.05
C TYR A 39 -18.33 3.55 -15.75
N THR A 40 -17.40 4.51 -15.77
CA THR A 40 -17.01 5.30 -14.59
C THR A 40 -18.20 6.01 -13.96
N ARG A 41 -19.09 6.60 -14.77
CA ARG A 41 -20.32 7.21 -14.28
C ARG A 41 -21.21 6.20 -13.57
N ARG A 42 -21.53 5.07 -14.22
CA ARG A 42 -22.39 4.02 -13.63
C ARG A 42 -21.80 3.47 -12.33
N PHE A 43 -20.50 3.22 -12.32
CA PHE A 43 -19.80 2.72 -11.13
C PHE A 43 -19.86 3.73 -9.98
N ALA A 44 -19.58 5.01 -10.25
CA ALA A 44 -19.65 6.06 -9.24
C ALA A 44 -21.09 6.36 -8.78
N ASP A 45 -22.08 6.25 -9.67
CA ASP A 45 -23.50 6.40 -9.34
C ASP A 45 -23.96 5.30 -8.36
N ASP A 46 -23.55 4.04 -8.58
CA ASP A 46 -23.80 2.93 -7.65
C ASP A 46 -23.14 3.19 -6.29
N LEU A 47 -21.88 3.63 -6.29
CA LEU A 47 -21.18 3.97 -5.05
C LEU A 47 -21.85 5.13 -4.29
N ALA A 48 -22.32 6.16 -4.99
CA ALA A 48 -22.93 7.35 -4.40
C ALA A 48 -24.26 7.05 -3.67
N GLN A 49 -24.96 5.98 -4.04
CA GLN A 49 -26.22 5.58 -3.42
C GLN A 49 -26.04 4.70 -2.17
N LYS A 50 -24.82 4.18 -1.93
CA LYS A 50 -24.54 3.31 -0.79
C LYS A 50 -24.48 4.09 0.51
N THR A 51 -24.98 3.48 1.58
CA THR A 51 -24.89 4.00 2.97
C THR A 51 -23.84 3.29 3.81
N SER A 52 -23.32 2.15 3.33
CA SER A 52 -22.25 1.41 3.99
C SER A 52 -20.95 2.21 4.08
N TYR A 53 -20.08 1.86 5.02
CA TYR A 53 -18.76 2.45 5.19
C TYR A 53 -17.71 1.37 5.45
N TYR A 54 -16.44 1.76 5.34
CA TYR A 54 -15.29 0.91 5.61
C TYR A 54 -14.71 1.27 6.98
N THR A 55 -14.28 0.26 7.74
CA THR A 55 -13.70 0.45 9.07
C THR A 55 -12.81 -0.72 9.47
N VAL A 56 -11.86 -0.45 10.36
CA VAL A 56 -11.01 -1.49 11.00
C VAL A 56 -11.58 -1.97 12.34
N THR A 57 -12.63 -1.33 12.86
CA THR A 57 -13.16 -1.61 14.21
C THR A 57 -14.14 -2.77 14.25
N ASN A 58 -14.67 -3.18 13.09
CA ASN A 58 -15.55 -4.33 12.97
C ASN A 58 -14.75 -5.62 12.81
N ARG A 59 -14.12 -6.05 13.91
CA ARG A 59 -13.37 -7.30 13.98
C ARG A 59 -13.68 -8.06 15.27
N THR A 60 -13.36 -9.34 15.28
CA THR A 60 -13.36 -10.16 16.49
C THR A 60 -12.04 -9.96 17.21
N ASP A 61 -12.09 -9.55 18.48
CA ASP A 61 -10.90 -9.35 19.29
C ASP A 61 -10.40 -10.69 19.83
N TYR A 62 -9.21 -11.10 19.42
CA TYR A 62 -8.53 -12.32 19.92
C TYR A 62 -7.46 -12.02 20.97
N TRP A 63 -6.92 -10.80 20.96
CA TRP A 63 -5.79 -10.40 21.78
C TRP A 63 -6.19 -9.28 22.74
N PRO A 64 -6.05 -9.48 24.06
CA PRO A 64 -6.36 -8.42 25.02
C PRO A 64 -5.41 -7.23 24.84
N GLY A 65 -5.94 -6.01 24.99
CA GLY A 65 -5.15 -4.77 24.98
C GLY A 65 -4.86 -4.17 23.59
N ILE A 66 -5.27 -4.80 22.49
CA ILE A 66 -5.23 -4.17 21.17
C ILE A 66 -6.45 -3.27 21.00
N SER A 67 -6.24 -1.99 20.67
CA SER A 67 -7.36 -1.06 20.43
C SER A 67 -8.16 -1.50 19.20
N LYS A 68 -9.49 -1.37 19.24
CA LYS A 68 -10.35 -1.64 18.07
C LYS A 68 -10.00 -0.79 16.87
N ASN A 69 -9.44 0.41 17.09
CA ASN A 69 -8.99 1.30 16.02
C ASN A 69 -7.63 0.88 15.42
N ASP A 70 -6.89 -0.06 16.03
CA ASP A 70 -5.64 -0.54 15.42
C ASP A 70 -5.92 -1.52 14.29
N TYR A 71 -5.22 -1.38 13.17
CA TYR A 71 -5.29 -2.35 12.09
C TYR A 71 -4.58 -3.65 12.50
N VAL A 72 -5.30 -4.77 12.40
CA VAL A 72 -4.82 -6.11 12.71
C VAL A 72 -4.89 -6.98 11.47
N SER A 73 -3.79 -7.62 11.14
CA SER A 73 -3.76 -8.70 10.16
C SER A 73 -2.81 -9.79 10.61
N TYR A 74 -2.87 -10.95 9.96
CA TYR A 74 -2.07 -12.12 10.28
C TYR A 74 -1.20 -12.53 9.10
N ALA A 75 0.00 -13.07 9.38
CA ALA A 75 0.93 -13.50 8.35
C ALA A 75 0.41 -14.73 7.60
N VAL A 76 -0.27 -14.50 6.47
CA VAL A 76 -1.04 -15.54 5.76
C VAL A 76 -0.20 -16.68 5.19
N TYR A 77 1.11 -16.52 5.02
CA TYR A 77 2.01 -17.58 4.56
C TYR A 77 2.57 -18.43 5.69
N PHE A 78 1.86 -18.54 6.81
CA PHE A 78 2.27 -19.35 7.94
C PHE A 78 1.18 -20.35 8.32
N VAL A 79 1.62 -21.56 8.63
CA VAL A 79 0.77 -22.65 9.12
C VAL A 79 1.25 -23.07 10.50
N PRO A 80 0.34 -23.55 11.38
CA PRO A 80 0.74 -24.00 12.70
C PRO A 80 1.67 -25.21 12.57
N ASP A 81 2.73 -25.21 13.38
CA ASP A 81 3.66 -26.32 13.51
C ASP A 81 3.24 -27.23 14.67
N CYS A 82 1.99 -27.66 14.61
CA CYS A 82 1.34 -28.54 15.58
C CYS A 82 0.05 -29.12 14.96
N SER A 83 -0.58 -30.06 15.66
CA SER A 83 -1.87 -30.65 15.27
C SER A 83 -3.08 -30.06 16.01
N ALA A 84 -2.89 -29.00 16.81
CA ALA A 84 -3.98 -28.38 17.56
C ALA A 84 -5.02 -27.74 16.63
N PRO A 85 -6.32 -27.75 16.99
CA PRO A 85 -7.33 -26.96 16.30
C PRO A 85 -6.94 -25.48 16.24
N ILE A 86 -7.26 -24.80 15.14
CA ILE A 86 -6.72 -23.45 14.87
C ILE A 86 -6.89 -22.46 16.03
N ILE A 87 -8.03 -22.45 16.71
CA ILE A 87 -8.30 -21.53 17.83
C ILE A 87 -7.28 -21.72 18.97
N LYS A 88 -6.91 -22.97 19.26
CA LYS A 88 -5.83 -23.27 20.23
C LYS A 88 -4.45 -23.00 19.64
N ALA A 89 -4.28 -23.29 18.35
CA ALA A 89 -3.01 -23.06 17.67
C ALA A 89 -2.59 -21.59 17.65
N LEU A 90 -3.54 -20.65 17.70
CA LEU A 90 -3.25 -19.22 17.82
C LEU A 90 -2.39 -18.88 19.06
N THR A 91 -2.62 -19.56 20.19
CA THR A 91 -1.94 -19.25 21.46
C THR A 91 -0.90 -20.29 21.85
N GLU A 92 -1.02 -21.53 21.37
CA GLU A 92 -0.23 -22.67 21.87
C GLU A 92 0.84 -23.14 20.89
N CYS A 93 0.73 -22.82 19.60
CA CYS A 93 1.58 -23.41 18.58
C CYS A 93 2.67 -22.46 18.07
N LYS A 94 3.80 -23.07 17.70
CA LYS A 94 4.78 -22.43 16.83
C LYS A 94 4.23 -22.35 15.41
N TRP A 95 4.81 -21.48 14.58
CA TRP A 95 4.38 -21.25 13.20
C TRP A 95 5.54 -21.46 12.25
N LYS A 96 5.29 -22.15 11.13
CA LYS A 96 6.27 -22.34 10.06
C LYS A 96 5.80 -21.67 8.79
N ARG A 97 6.76 -21.09 8.06
CA ARG A 97 6.50 -20.44 6.78
C ARG A 97 6.17 -21.49 5.72
N GLN A 98 5.12 -21.22 4.95
CA GLN A 98 4.70 -21.99 3.78
C GLN A 98 4.40 -21.00 2.64
N ASP A 99 5.42 -20.71 1.84
CA ASP A 99 5.28 -19.76 0.72
C ASP A 99 4.31 -20.31 -0.34
N GLY A 100 3.46 -19.45 -0.88
CA GLY A 100 2.41 -19.81 -1.85
C GLY A 100 1.23 -20.62 -1.28
N GLY A 101 1.34 -21.17 -0.06
CA GLY A 101 0.26 -21.92 0.61
C GLY A 101 -0.47 -21.08 1.65
N GLY A 102 -1.30 -20.13 1.21
CA GLY A 102 -1.98 -19.19 2.10
C GLY A 102 -2.91 -19.87 3.13
N SER A 103 -2.74 -19.54 4.41
CA SER A 103 -3.63 -19.93 5.50
C SER A 103 -4.95 -19.17 5.40
N LYS A 104 -6.00 -19.86 4.92
CA LYS A 104 -7.35 -19.30 4.83
C LYS A 104 -7.89 -18.85 6.17
N THR A 105 -7.51 -19.55 7.24
CA THR A 105 -7.97 -19.18 8.56
C THR A 105 -7.30 -17.91 9.04
N LEU A 106 -5.99 -17.77 8.92
CA LEU A 106 -5.32 -16.51 9.27
C LEU A 106 -5.86 -15.34 8.43
N ALA A 107 -6.11 -15.57 7.14
CA ALA A 107 -6.71 -14.55 6.28
C ALA A 107 -8.12 -14.12 6.74
N ALA A 108 -8.94 -15.05 7.22
CA ALA A 108 -10.28 -14.77 7.74
C ALA A 108 -10.26 -14.04 9.11
N LEU A 109 -9.16 -14.14 9.87
CA LEU A 109 -8.99 -13.46 11.15
C LEU A 109 -8.53 -12.00 11.00
N SER A 110 -7.87 -11.65 9.90
CA SER A 110 -7.42 -10.28 9.61
C SER A 110 -8.59 -9.29 9.52
N ASN A 111 -8.32 -7.99 9.65
CA ASN A 111 -9.25 -6.87 9.53
C ASN A 111 -9.80 -6.72 8.11
N ASN A 112 -10.52 -7.74 7.63
CA ASN A 112 -11.21 -7.82 6.36
C ASN A 112 -10.46 -7.02 5.28
N PRO A 113 -9.28 -7.48 4.81
CA PRO A 113 -8.43 -6.74 3.87
C PRO A 113 -9.17 -6.26 2.62
N GLN A 114 -10.33 -6.87 2.32
CA GLN A 114 -11.26 -6.45 1.30
C GLN A 114 -11.86 -5.05 1.56
N GLN A 115 -12.07 -4.63 2.81
CA GLN A 115 -12.52 -3.27 3.14
C GLN A 115 -11.46 -2.22 2.83
N VAL A 116 -10.21 -2.45 3.20
CA VAL A 116 -9.08 -1.56 2.83
C VAL A 116 -8.94 -1.51 1.32
N SER A 117 -8.98 -2.66 0.66
CA SER A 117 -8.92 -2.74 -0.81
C SER A 117 -10.09 -2.01 -1.48
N ALA A 118 -11.31 -2.13 -0.94
CA ALA A 118 -12.50 -1.45 -1.45
C ALA A 118 -12.39 0.06 -1.27
N LEU A 119 -11.92 0.55 -0.12
CA LEU A 119 -11.64 1.97 0.09
C LEU A 119 -10.63 2.50 -0.95
N CYS A 120 -9.54 1.76 -1.15
CA CYS A 120 -8.50 2.07 -2.13
C CYS A 120 -8.98 2.09 -3.59
N ASN A 121 -10.06 1.38 -3.90
CA ASN A 121 -10.69 1.40 -5.23
C ASN A 121 -11.75 2.50 -5.35
N ASP A 122 -12.59 2.65 -4.33
CA ASP A 122 -13.79 3.49 -4.40
C ASP A 122 -13.47 4.98 -4.30
N ILE A 123 -12.51 5.37 -3.46
CA ILE A 123 -12.11 6.77 -3.30
C ILE A 123 -11.56 7.35 -4.63
N PRO A 124 -10.58 6.70 -5.30
CA PRO A 124 -10.14 7.14 -6.63
C PRO A 124 -11.26 7.20 -7.67
N ALA A 125 -12.14 6.19 -7.72
CA ALA A 125 -13.25 6.17 -8.68
C ALA A 125 -14.20 7.37 -8.47
N LEU A 126 -14.55 7.66 -7.22
CA LEU A 126 -15.38 8.81 -6.85
C LEU A 126 -14.67 10.13 -7.14
N ALA A 127 -13.35 10.21 -6.92
CA ALA A 127 -12.55 11.39 -7.23
C ALA A 127 -12.51 11.68 -8.73
N VAL A 128 -12.25 10.65 -9.55
CA VAL A 128 -12.29 10.75 -11.02
C VAL A 128 -13.69 11.17 -11.49
N ALA A 129 -14.76 10.55 -10.97
CA ALA A 129 -16.12 10.90 -11.33
C ALA A 129 -16.50 12.35 -10.91
N SER A 130 -16.10 12.77 -9.71
CA SER A 130 -16.27 14.14 -9.23
C SER A 130 -15.57 15.14 -10.16
N TYR A 131 -14.35 14.84 -10.58
CA TYR A 131 -13.57 15.69 -11.47
C TYR A 131 -14.17 15.77 -12.88
N LEU A 132 -14.60 14.65 -13.45
CA LEU A 132 -15.11 14.58 -14.82
C LEU A 132 -16.53 15.15 -14.94
N PHE A 133 -17.40 14.87 -13.98
CA PHE A 133 -18.84 15.09 -14.12
C PHE A 133 -19.38 16.22 -13.25
N GLY A 134 -18.65 16.66 -12.22
CA GLY A 134 -19.03 17.80 -11.38
C GLY A 134 -20.28 17.60 -10.50
N ASP A 135 -20.85 16.39 -10.44
CA ASP A 135 -22.00 16.09 -9.58
C ASP A 135 -21.56 16.01 -8.10
N PRO A 136 -22.09 16.86 -7.20
CA PRO A 136 -21.67 16.91 -5.80
C PRO A 136 -21.80 15.59 -5.04
N LYS A 137 -22.68 14.68 -5.47
CA LYS A 137 -22.91 13.39 -4.77
C LYS A 137 -21.65 12.52 -4.69
N TYR A 138 -20.75 12.61 -5.68
CA TYR A 138 -19.53 11.82 -5.68
C TYR A 138 -18.56 12.29 -4.60
N ALA A 139 -18.36 13.60 -4.48
CA ALA A 139 -17.55 14.18 -3.40
C ALA A 139 -18.21 13.93 -2.02
N GLN A 140 -19.53 14.09 -1.90
CA GLN A 140 -20.24 13.79 -0.65
C GLN A 140 -20.01 12.35 -0.20
N ARG A 141 -20.12 11.38 -1.11
CA ARG A 141 -19.86 9.97 -0.82
C ARG A 141 -18.40 9.71 -0.43
N ALA A 142 -17.45 10.28 -1.18
CA ALA A 142 -16.03 10.09 -0.90
C ALA A 142 -15.65 10.63 0.49
N PHE A 143 -16.11 11.83 0.83
CA PHE A 143 -15.83 12.44 2.13
C PHE A 143 -16.53 11.73 3.30
N PHE A 144 -17.72 11.15 3.08
CA PHE A 144 -18.33 10.27 4.07
C PHE A 144 -17.46 9.03 4.36
N LEU A 145 -16.92 8.38 3.31
CA LEU A 145 -16.05 7.22 3.46
C LEU A 145 -14.72 7.58 4.14
N LEU A 146 -14.11 8.71 3.75
CA LEU A 146 -12.87 9.21 4.35
C LEU A 146 -13.07 9.55 5.84
N ASP A 147 -14.19 10.20 6.19
CA ASP A 147 -14.51 10.52 7.57
C ASP A 147 -14.62 9.24 8.42
N LYS A 148 -15.36 8.24 7.96
CA LYS A 148 -15.53 6.98 8.68
C LYS A 148 -14.24 6.19 8.84
N PHE A 149 -13.38 6.19 7.83
CA PHE A 149 -12.16 5.38 7.88
C PHE A 149 -11.01 6.08 8.62
N PHE A 150 -10.88 7.41 8.53
CA PHE A 150 -9.70 8.13 9.04
C PHE A 150 -9.98 9.06 10.22
N VAL A 151 -11.23 9.51 10.42
CA VAL A 151 -11.53 10.65 11.30
C VAL A 151 -12.41 10.25 12.48
N ASP A 152 -13.58 9.67 12.21
CA ASP A 152 -14.57 9.32 13.22
C ASP A 152 -13.95 8.38 14.26
N SER A 153 -13.85 8.84 15.50
CA SER A 153 -13.21 8.09 16.59
C SER A 153 -13.79 6.69 16.81
N ALA A 154 -15.07 6.47 16.50
CA ALA A 154 -15.73 5.17 16.68
C ALA A 154 -15.35 4.14 15.59
N THR A 155 -14.89 4.60 14.43
CA THR A 155 -14.66 3.73 13.26
C THR A 155 -13.28 3.90 12.61
N ARG A 156 -12.52 4.91 13.00
CA ARG A 156 -11.23 5.22 12.35
C ARG A 156 -10.20 4.13 12.54
N MET A 157 -9.28 4.06 11.59
CA MET A 157 -8.01 3.38 11.75
C MET A 157 -7.00 4.32 12.44
N ASN A 158 -6.26 3.83 13.43
CA ASN A 158 -5.12 4.55 13.99
C ASN A 158 -3.98 4.60 12.95
N PRO A 159 -3.19 5.69 12.90
CA PRO A 159 -2.16 5.89 11.87
C PRO A 159 -0.89 5.06 12.11
N ASN A 160 -1.03 3.75 12.24
CA ASN A 160 0.06 2.80 12.43
C ASN A 160 -0.31 1.39 11.93
N LEU A 161 0.70 0.54 11.75
CA LEU A 161 0.55 -0.89 11.46
C LEU A 161 1.23 -1.75 12.52
N LYS A 162 1.20 -1.32 13.79
CA LYS A 162 1.84 -2.02 14.90
C LYS A 162 1.45 -3.50 14.96
N TYR A 163 0.24 -3.84 14.50
CA TYR A 163 -0.33 -5.19 14.53
C TYR A 163 -0.58 -5.77 13.12
N GLY A 164 0.14 -5.29 12.10
CA GLY A 164 0.13 -5.88 10.77
C GLY A 164 0.92 -7.19 10.72
N GLN A 165 0.38 -8.21 10.05
CA GLN A 165 0.95 -9.55 9.88
C GLN A 165 1.45 -10.19 11.19
N ILE A 166 0.61 -10.17 12.22
CA ILE A 166 0.83 -10.93 13.45
C ILE A 166 1.15 -12.39 13.10
N LEU A 167 2.22 -12.90 13.72
CA LEU A 167 2.38 -14.32 13.95
C LEU A 167 1.77 -14.63 15.32
N PRO A 168 0.69 -15.42 15.38
CA PRO A 168 0.04 -15.74 16.64
C PRO A 168 1.01 -16.38 17.65
N ALA A 169 0.90 -16.01 18.91
CA ALA A 169 1.67 -16.55 20.02
C ALA A 169 0.88 -16.42 21.32
N ALA A 170 1.35 -16.99 22.43
CA ALA A 170 0.67 -16.87 23.73
C ALA A 170 0.43 -15.40 24.14
N THR A 171 1.36 -14.50 23.77
CA THR A 171 1.24 -13.06 23.97
C THR A 171 1.64 -12.35 22.69
N VAL A 172 0.81 -11.41 22.22
CA VAL A 172 1.08 -10.57 21.05
C VAL A 172 1.33 -9.14 21.50
N THR A 173 2.56 -8.65 21.32
CA THR A 173 2.96 -7.26 21.63
C THR A 173 3.03 -6.38 20.39
N SER A 174 3.33 -6.98 19.22
CA SER A 174 3.32 -6.36 17.89
C SER A 174 3.14 -7.42 16.80
N GLY A 175 2.88 -6.96 15.59
CA GLY A 175 3.02 -7.73 14.36
C GLY A 175 4.44 -7.65 13.81
N ARG A 176 4.56 -7.66 12.49
CA ARG A 176 5.83 -7.77 11.76
C ARG A 176 6.07 -6.58 10.83
N PRO A 177 7.34 -6.29 10.47
CA PRO A 177 7.68 -5.30 9.45
C PRO A 177 6.87 -5.48 8.17
N GLN A 178 6.75 -6.75 7.73
CA GLN A 178 6.04 -7.14 6.51
C GLN A 178 4.56 -6.72 6.48
N GLY A 179 3.96 -6.35 7.60
CA GLY A 179 2.61 -5.79 7.62
C GLY A 179 2.49 -4.45 6.88
N VAL A 180 3.60 -3.72 6.71
CA VAL A 180 3.62 -2.40 6.04
C VAL A 180 3.15 -2.46 4.59
N VAL A 181 3.43 -3.55 3.86
CA VAL A 181 2.96 -3.66 2.46
C VAL A 181 1.44 -3.72 2.32
N GLU A 182 0.69 -4.05 3.36
CA GLU A 182 -0.77 -4.15 3.27
C GLU A 182 -1.46 -2.80 3.03
N LEU A 183 -0.81 -1.68 3.35
CA LEU A 183 -1.32 -0.34 3.05
C LEU A 183 -0.72 0.27 1.79
N THR A 184 -0.03 -0.50 0.95
CA THR A 184 0.59 0.06 -0.27
C THR A 184 -0.44 0.72 -1.19
N CYS A 185 -1.69 0.23 -1.20
CA CYS A 185 -2.75 0.86 -2.01
C CYS A 185 -3.11 2.28 -1.56
N PHE A 186 -2.82 2.68 -0.32
CA PHE A 186 -3.02 4.07 0.13
C PHE A 186 -2.15 5.05 -0.65
N SER A 187 -0.97 4.63 -1.11
CA SER A 187 -0.11 5.44 -1.98
C SER A 187 -0.75 5.73 -3.33
N SER A 188 -1.60 4.84 -3.87
CA SER A 188 -2.41 5.16 -5.06
C SER A 188 -3.57 6.07 -4.67
N MET A 189 -4.36 5.69 -3.66
CA MET A 189 -5.56 6.42 -3.24
C MET A 189 -5.30 7.90 -2.94
N VAL A 190 -4.23 8.21 -2.20
CA VAL A 190 -3.94 9.58 -1.75
C VAL A 190 -3.68 10.55 -2.90
N GLN A 191 -3.18 10.05 -4.04
CA GLN A 191 -2.94 10.85 -5.24
C GLN A 191 -4.23 11.43 -5.82
N PHE A 192 -5.35 10.72 -5.67
CA PHE A 192 -6.64 11.13 -6.22
C PHE A 192 -7.36 12.16 -5.36
N LEU A 193 -6.93 12.35 -4.11
CA LEU A 193 -7.57 13.33 -3.23
C LEU A 193 -7.45 14.76 -3.74
N SER A 194 -6.41 15.06 -4.54
CA SER A 194 -6.22 16.37 -5.20
C SER A 194 -7.24 16.67 -6.30
N LEU A 195 -7.99 15.67 -6.78
CA LEU A 195 -9.01 15.86 -7.81
C LEU A 195 -10.30 16.49 -7.25
N PHE A 196 -10.53 16.41 -5.94
CA PHE A 196 -11.69 17.06 -5.32
C PHE A 196 -11.46 18.57 -5.25
N SER A 197 -12.43 19.33 -5.77
CA SER A 197 -12.42 20.79 -5.77
C SER A 197 -13.71 21.34 -5.17
N ASN A 198 -13.71 22.63 -4.78
CA ASN A 198 -14.87 23.31 -4.19
C ASN A 198 -15.42 22.62 -2.92
N LEU A 199 -14.53 22.13 -2.05
CA LEU A 199 -14.90 21.44 -0.81
C LEU A 199 -15.74 22.33 0.10
N THR A 200 -16.82 21.75 0.64
CA THR A 200 -17.58 22.37 1.73
C THR A 200 -16.70 22.51 2.98
N PRO A 201 -17.08 23.35 3.96
CA PRO A 201 -16.32 23.48 5.21
C PRO A 201 -16.10 22.13 5.91
N ASP A 202 -17.09 21.24 5.90
CA ASP A 202 -17.02 19.92 6.54
C ASP A 202 -16.06 19.00 5.79
N GLN A 203 -16.17 18.93 4.46
CA GLN A 203 -15.25 18.16 3.61
C GLN A 203 -13.81 18.64 3.76
N ARG A 204 -13.60 19.95 3.90
CA ARG A 204 -12.27 20.52 4.14
C ARG A 204 -11.70 20.09 5.49
N ARG A 205 -12.51 20.04 6.55
CA ARG A 205 -12.08 19.51 7.86
C ARG A 205 -11.70 18.04 7.77
N THR A 206 -12.51 17.21 7.08
CA THR A 206 -12.18 15.80 6.84
C THR A 206 -10.89 15.66 6.04
N TYR A 207 -10.69 16.45 4.97
CA TYR A 207 -9.45 16.46 4.19
C TYR A 207 -8.23 16.74 5.09
N GLN A 208 -8.30 17.80 5.90
CA GLN A 208 -7.22 18.16 6.83
C GLN A 208 -6.92 17.05 7.85
N ALA A 209 -7.96 16.39 8.39
CA ALA A 209 -7.79 15.27 9.30
C ALA A 209 -7.16 14.05 8.62
N VAL A 210 -7.52 13.75 7.37
CA VAL A 210 -6.87 12.71 6.55
C VAL A 210 -5.40 13.08 6.29
N THR A 211 -5.10 14.34 5.98
CA THR A 211 -3.71 14.83 5.85
C THR A 211 -2.91 14.61 7.13
N ALA A 212 -3.48 14.94 8.29
CA ALA A 212 -2.84 14.70 9.59
C ALA A 212 -2.62 13.20 9.89
N TRP A 213 -3.54 12.33 9.42
CA TRP A 213 -3.38 10.88 9.52
C TRP A 213 -2.15 10.41 8.72
N PHE A 214 -2.00 10.84 7.47
CA PHE A 214 -0.84 10.51 6.64
C PHE A 214 0.47 11.08 7.20
N GLN A 215 0.43 12.27 7.82
CA GLN A 215 1.59 12.82 8.52
C GLN A 215 2.01 11.94 9.69
N SER A 216 1.05 11.50 10.50
CA SER A 216 1.27 10.63 11.65
C SER A 216 1.80 9.25 11.22
N TYR A 217 1.21 8.67 10.18
CA TYR A 217 1.65 7.37 9.65
C TYR A 217 3.03 7.43 9.01
N SER A 218 3.34 8.50 8.25
CA SER A 218 4.68 8.73 7.69
C SER A 218 5.73 8.91 8.79
N ASN A 219 5.36 9.51 9.92
CA ASN A 219 6.24 9.57 11.10
C ASN A 219 6.45 8.19 11.71
N TRP A 220 5.37 7.44 11.96
CA TRP A 220 5.44 6.07 12.50
C TRP A 220 6.34 5.15 11.65
N LEU A 221 6.21 5.21 10.31
CA LEU A 221 7.08 4.45 9.39
C LEU A 221 8.56 4.81 9.57
N ARG A 222 8.89 6.09 9.75
CA ARG A 222 10.27 6.56 9.85
C ARG A 222 10.89 6.45 11.24
N THR A 223 10.10 6.33 12.30
CA THR A 223 10.65 6.39 13.67
C THR A 223 10.56 5.08 14.43
N THR A 224 9.77 4.12 13.96
CA THR A 224 9.64 2.82 14.63
C THR A 224 10.57 1.79 14.02
N THR A 225 11.06 0.87 14.86
CA THR A 225 11.86 -0.28 14.41
C THR A 225 11.15 -1.05 13.30
N GLN A 226 9.85 -1.34 13.47
CA GLN A 226 9.04 -2.05 12.49
C GLN A 226 9.00 -1.34 11.12
N GLY A 227 8.80 -0.02 11.11
CA GLY A 227 8.79 0.75 9.86
C GLY A 227 10.17 0.83 9.21
N GLN A 228 11.23 1.01 10.01
CA GLN A 228 12.61 1.07 9.51
C GLN A 228 13.09 -0.28 8.95
N GLU A 229 12.74 -1.39 9.58
CA GLU A 229 13.06 -2.73 9.05
C GLU A 229 12.42 -2.96 7.68
N GLU A 230 11.15 -2.55 7.48
CA GLU A 230 10.51 -2.67 6.17
C GLU A 230 11.11 -1.72 5.13
N LEU A 231 11.38 -0.46 5.49
CA LEU A 231 11.99 0.54 4.59
C LEU A 231 13.38 0.12 4.10
N ASN A 232 14.04 -0.80 4.79
CA ASN A 232 15.35 -1.34 4.48
C ASN A 232 15.32 -2.80 4.00
N ALA A 233 14.14 -3.37 3.75
CA ALA A 233 14.03 -4.72 3.20
C ALA A 233 14.60 -4.79 1.77
N ASP A 234 15.37 -5.84 1.47
CA ASP A 234 16.11 -5.96 0.19
C ASP A 234 15.25 -6.37 -1.01
N ASN A 235 13.99 -6.73 -0.79
CA ASN A 235 13.07 -7.26 -1.80
C ASN A 235 11.92 -6.27 -2.07
N ASN A 236 10.85 -6.75 -2.72
CA ASN A 236 9.65 -5.99 -3.06
C ASN A 236 9.03 -5.23 -1.88
N HIS A 237 9.21 -5.69 -0.64
CA HIS A 237 8.72 -5.00 0.55
C HIS A 237 9.38 -3.63 0.71
N GLY A 238 10.71 -3.54 0.57
CA GLY A 238 11.43 -2.27 0.67
C GLY A 238 11.02 -1.31 -0.44
N THR A 239 10.87 -1.82 -1.67
CA THR A 239 10.38 -1.04 -2.81
C THR A 239 8.99 -0.45 -2.53
N ALA A 240 8.06 -1.26 -2.04
CA ALA A 240 6.70 -0.85 -1.75
C ALA A 240 6.63 0.14 -0.57
N ALA A 241 7.38 -0.10 0.51
CA ALA A 241 7.45 0.80 1.66
C ALA A 241 8.05 2.18 1.29
N ARG A 242 9.08 2.20 0.44
CA ARG A 242 9.68 3.44 -0.06
C ARG A 242 8.73 4.19 -1.00
N LEU A 243 7.99 3.48 -1.85
CA LEU A 243 6.94 4.08 -2.69
C LEU A 243 5.86 4.76 -1.84
N GLN A 244 5.38 4.06 -0.82
CA GLN A 244 4.42 4.61 0.13
C GLN A 244 4.93 5.92 0.75
N LEU A 245 6.09 5.88 1.38
CA LEU A 245 6.64 7.03 2.08
C LEU A 245 6.90 8.22 1.15
N ALA A 246 7.49 7.98 -0.04
CA ALA A 246 7.78 9.03 -1.01
C ALA A 246 6.51 9.73 -1.51
N ILE A 247 5.43 8.98 -1.77
CA ILE A 247 4.15 9.55 -2.18
C ILE A 247 3.48 10.30 -1.04
N TYR A 248 3.48 9.76 0.19
CA TYR A 248 2.90 10.46 1.33
C TYR A 248 3.61 11.79 1.61
N GLN A 249 4.94 11.82 1.50
CA GLN A 249 5.71 13.06 1.65
C GLN A 249 5.35 14.09 0.58
N LEU A 250 5.17 13.68 -0.68
CA LEU A 250 4.69 14.58 -1.72
C LEU A 250 3.27 15.08 -1.48
N PHE A 251 2.36 14.22 -1.01
CA PHE A 251 1.01 14.60 -0.60
C PHE A 251 1.03 15.65 0.52
N LEU A 252 1.95 15.48 1.47
CA LEU A 252 2.21 16.41 2.58
C LEU A 252 3.00 17.65 2.14
N GLN A 253 3.26 17.83 0.84
CA GLN A 253 4.03 18.93 0.25
C GLN A 253 5.50 18.99 0.71
N ASP A 254 6.04 17.90 1.27
CA ASP A 254 7.43 17.77 1.68
C ASP A 254 8.26 17.11 0.55
N ARG A 255 8.55 17.91 -0.47
CA ARG A 255 9.30 17.47 -1.67
C ARG A 255 10.74 17.08 -1.34
N GLN A 256 11.37 17.72 -0.35
CA GLN A 256 12.74 17.40 0.04
C GLN A 256 12.79 16.05 0.75
N ALA A 257 11.88 15.77 1.69
CA ALA A 257 11.84 14.46 2.34
C ALA A 257 11.53 13.32 1.36
N SER A 258 10.69 13.57 0.35
CA SER A 258 10.46 12.62 -0.76
C SER A 258 11.74 12.35 -1.54
N LYS A 259 12.47 13.40 -1.92
CA LYS A 259 13.79 13.30 -2.59
C LYS A 259 14.79 12.50 -1.76
N ASP A 260 14.87 12.75 -0.45
CA ASP A 260 15.78 12.04 0.46
C ASP A 260 15.40 10.55 0.58
N THR A 261 14.10 10.25 0.68
CA THR A 261 13.58 8.86 0.74
C THR A 261 13.95 8.06 -0.50
N LEU A 262 13.84 8.68 -1.69
CA LEU A 262 14.19 8.06 -2.97
C LEU A 262 15.70 7.85 -3.10
N ASN A 263 16.52 8.85 -2.74
CA ASN A 263 17.98 8.70 -2.75
C ASN A 263 18.46 7.59 -1.81
N GLN A 264 17.89 7.50 -0.61
CA GLN A 264 18.18 6.41 0.32
C GLN A 264 17.82 5.03 -0.26
N PHE A 265 16.70 4.92 -0.98
CA PHE A 265 16.35 3.68 -1.66
C PHE A 265 17.35 3.32 -2.76
N ILE A 266 17.70 4.29 -3.62
CA ILE A 266 18.67 4.12 -4.71
C ILE A 266 20.03 3.67 -4.16
N GLN A 267 20.50 4.28 -3.07
CA GLN A 267 21.80 3.97 -2.46
C GLN A 267 21.79 2.69 -1.61
N GLY A 268 20.62 2.24 -1.15
CA GLY A 268 20.42 1.07 -0.31
C GLY A 268 19.82 -0.11 -1.08
N ALA A 269 18.60 -0.50 -0.71
CA ALA A 269 17.95 -1.72 -1.17
C ALA A 269 17.94 -1.91 -2.71
N PHE A 270 17.83 -0.83 -3.50
CA PHE A 270 17.85 -0.94 -4.96
C PHE A 270 19.13 -1.61 -5.51
N GLN A 271 20.27 -1.45 -4.82
CA GLN A 271 21.57 -1.95 -5.28
C GLN A 271 21.62 -3.47 -5.47
N GLY A 272 20.79 -4.24 -4.74
CA GLY A 272 20.75 -5.70 -4.80
C GLY A 272 19.53 -6.30 -5.53
N GLN A 273 18.57 -5.48 -6.00
CA GLN A 273 17.29 -6.00 -6.46
C GLN A 273 17.29 -6.57 -7.89
N ILE A 274 18.22 -6.12 -8.74
CA ILE A 274 18.30 -6.54 -10.13
C ILE A 274 19.69 -7.13 -10.40
N ASP A 275 19.74 -8.39 -10.80
CA ASP A 275 20.97 -9.08 -11.16
C ASP A 275 21.47 -8.68 -12.57
N ALA A 276 22.64 -9.17 -12.96
CA ALA A 276 23.25 -8.88 -14.26
C ALA A 276 22.41 -9.34 -15.48
N THR A 277 21.47 -10.25 -15.29
CA THR A 277 20.56 -10.73 -16.35
C THR A 277 19.29 -9.89 -16.48
N GLY A 278 19.05 -8.96 -15.55
CA GLY A 278 17.76 -8.29 -15.38
C GLY A 278 16.77 -9.07 -14.51
N GLY A 279 17.17 -10.25 -14.03
CA GLY A 279 16.40 -11.03 -13.08
C GLY A 279 16.32 -10.34 -11.72
N GLN A 280 15.27 -10.68 -10.97
CA GLN A 280 15.05 -10.19 -9.61
C GLN A 280 15.17 -11.38 -8.65
N PRO A 281 16.37 -11.71 -8.15
CA PRO A 281 16.65 -13.02 -7.55
C PRO A 281 15.79 -13.34 -6.34
N LEU A 282 15.56 -12.37 -5.44
CA LEU A 282 14.71 -12.55 -4.25
C LEU A 282 13.24 -12.77 -4.60
N GLU A 283 12.79 -12.23 -5.73
CA GLU A 283 11.42 -12.38 -6.23
C GLU A 283 11.23 -13.67 -7.03
N LEU A 284 12.24 -14.04 -7.80
CA LEU A 284 12.26 -15.28 -8.59
C LEU A 284 12.34 -16.53 -7.69
N ALA A 285 12.88 -16.40 -6.48
CA ALA A 285 12.90 -17.47 -5.46
C ALA A 285 11.52 -17.76 -4.84
N ARG A 286 10.50 -16.92 -5.10
CA ARG A 286 9.18 -17.04 -4.48
C ARG A 286 8.34 -18.13 -5.14
N ALA A 287 7.40 -18.68 -4.37
CA ALA A 287 6.45 -19.66 -4.89
C ALA A 287 5.62 -19.12 -6.08
N ALA A 288 5.29 -17.82 -6.09
CA ALA A 288 4.68 -17.13 -7.24
C ALA A 288 5.76 -16.38 -8.04
N SER A 289 6.73 -17.13 -8.59
CA SER A 289 7.95 -16.55 -9.16
C SER A 289 7.74 -15.67 -10.39
N PHE A 290 6.58 -15.72 -11.05
CA PHE A 290 6.22 -14.77 -12.11
C PHE A 290 5.66 -13.46 -11.52
N ASP A 291 4.73 -13.56 -10.57
CA ASP A 291 3.97 -12.41 -10.08
C ASP A 291 4.83 -11.47 -9.22
N TYR A 292 5.75 -11.99 -8.40
CA TYR A 292 6.59 -11.16 -7.53
C TYR A 292 7.56 -10.25 -8.31
N PRO A 293 8.32 -10.74 -9.31
CA PRO A 293 9.12 -9.87 -10.16
C PRO A 293 8.29 -8.84 -10.94
N VAL A 294 7.09 -9.22 -11.40
CA VAL A 294 6.17 -8.30 -12.09
C VAL A 294 5.68 -7.20 -11.15
N LEU A 295 5.31 -7.56 -9.91
CA LEU A 295 4.88 -6.64 -8.86
C LEU A 295 5.98 -5.64 -8.50
N ASN A 296 7.20 -6.13 -8.23
CA ASN A 296 8.31 -5.28 -7.86
C ASN A 296 8.74 -4.37 -9.01
N LEU A 297 8.79 -4.88 -10.26
CA LEU A 297 9.08 -4.04 -11.43
C LEU A 297 8.05 -2.93 -11.63
N SER A 298 6.76 -3.23 -11.45
CA SER A 298 5.70 -2.21 -11.50
C SER A 298 5.91 -1.13 -10.44
N THR A 299 6.37 -1.53 -9.25
CA THR A 299 6.64 -0.62 -8.13
C THR A 299 7.88 0.25 -8.40
N LEU A 300 8.95 -0.34 -8.94
CA LEU A 300 10.16 0.38 -9.36
C LEU A 300 9.87 1.41 -10.46
N ILE A 301 9.08 1.03 -11.47
CA ILE A 301 8.61 1.95 -12.53
C ILE A 301 7.82 3.11 -11.92
N THR A 302 6.96 2.83 -10.94
CA THR A 302 6.16 3.85 -10.26
C THR A 302 7.05 4.78 -9.44
N LEU A 303 8.05 4.25 -8.72
CA LEU A 303 9.06 5.04 -8.03
C LEU A 303 9.82 5.95 -8.98
N ALA A 304 10.20 5.48 -10.17
CA ALA A 304 10.89 6.30 -11.16
C ALA A 304 10.03 7.48 -11.67
N VAL A 305 8.73 7.24 -11.91
CA VAL A 305 7.78 8.32 -12.24
C VAL A 305 7.64 9.33 -11.09
N ILE A 306 7.65 8.88 -9.84
CA ILE A 306 7.61 9.76 -8.67
C ILE A 306 8.94 10.52 -8.51
N ALA A 307 10.08 9.89 -8.84
CA ALA A 307 11.41 10.47 -8.80
C ALA A 307 11.57 11.63 -9.79
N ASP A 308 11.00 11.50 -11.00
CA ASP A 308 10.95 12.59 -11.98
C ASP A 308 10.29 13.85 -11.38
N GLN A 309 9.23 13.67 -10.57
CA GLN A 309 8.52 14.79 -9.95
C GLN A 309 9.37 15.56 -8.93
N VAL A 310 10.48 15.00 -8.45
CA VAL A 310 11.42 15.66 -7.52
C VAL A 310 12.82 15.87 -8.13
N GLY A 311 12.94 15.70 -9.45
CA GLY A 311 14.18 15.91 -10.18
C GLY A 311 15.27 14.88 -9.88
N ILE A 312 14.89 13.63 -9.61
CA ILE A 312 15.80 12.48 -9.54
C ILE A 312 15.59 11.63 -10.79
N ASP A 313 16.66 11.39 -11.55
CA ASP A 313 16.66 10.43 -12.65
C ASP A 313 16.88 9.00 -12.12
N MET A 314 15.80 8.40 -11.64
CA MET A 314 15.83 7.00 -11.18
C MET A 314 15.79 6.00 -12.34
N TRP A 315 15.32 6.42 -13.52
CA TRP A 315 15.36 5.57 -14.72
C TRP A 315 16.81 5.17 -15.05
N HIS A 316 17.76 6.10 -14.97
CA HIS A 316 19.16 5.79 -15.25
C HIS A 316 19.99 5.41 -14.01
N ALA A 317 19.36 5.29 -12.83
CA ALA A 317 20.02 4.75 -11.64
C ALA A 317 20.44 3.29 -11.87
N ARG A 318 21.64 2.95 -11.39
CA ARG A 318 22.22 1.61 -11.55
C ARG A 318 22.25 0.86 -10.23
N THR A 319 21.97 -0.43 -10.30
CA THR A 319 22.24 -1.38 -9.21
C THR A 319 23.75 -1.63 -9.09
N GLY A 320 24.16 -2.40 -8.07
CA GLY A 320 25.55 -2.82 -7.90
C GLY A 320 26.05 -3.69 -9.07
N ASN A 321 25.13 -4.31 -9.82
CA ASN A 321 25.43 -5.07 -11.03
C ASN A 321 25.45 -4.22 -12.31
N GLY A 322 25.32 -2.90 -12.20
CA GLY A 322 25.28 -1.98 -13.34
C GLY A 322 23.97 -2.02 -14.14
N THR A 323 22.94 -2.71 -13.64
CA THR A 323 21.65 -2.88 -14.32
C THR A 323 20.65 -1.79 -13.94
N THR A 324 19.62 -1.60 -14.78
CA THR A 324 18.59 -0.56 -14.62
C THR A 324 17.19 -1.17 -14.65
N ILE A 325 16.17 -0.32 -14.45
CA ILE A 325 14.75 -0.69 -14.66
C ILE A 325 14.53 -1.22 -16.08
N GLN A 326 15.21 -0.66 -17.09
CA GLN A 326 15.15 -1.17 -18.47
C GLN A 326 15.64 -2.62 -18.56
N THR A 327 16.76 -2.94 -17.90
CA THR A 327 17.29 -4.32 -17.89
C THR A 327 16.29 -5.30 -17.28
N ALA A 328 15.61 -4.90 -16.20
CA ALA A 328 14.55 -5.72 -15.60
C ALA A 328 13.30 -5.86 -16.51
N MET A 329 12.95 -4.84 -17.28
CA MET A 329 11.87 -4.95 -18.27
C MET A 329 12.26 -5.87 -19.44
N ASP A 330 13.50 -5.77 -19.92
CA ASP A 330 14.05 -6.58 -21.01
C ASP A 330 14.06 -8.07 -20.68
N TYR A 331 14.26 -8.42 -19.40
CA TYR A 331 14.14 -9.79 -18.91
C TYR A 331 12.82 -10.47 -19.32
N PHE A 332 11.71 -9.72 -19.34
CA PHE A 332 10.38 -10.26 -19.66
C PHE A 332 10.08 -10.35 -21.16
N VAL A 333 10.81 -9.62 -22.02
CA VAL A 333 10.51 -9.54 -23.46
C VAL A 333 10.47 -10.92 -24.13
N PRO A 334 11.45 -11.83 -23.95
CA PRO A 334 11.42 -13.13 -24.60
C PRO A 334 10.24 -14.01 -24.14
N TYR A 335 9.76 -13.84 -22.91
CA TYR A 335 8.61 -14.58 -22.39
C TYR A 335 7.29 -14.04 -22.95
N ALA A 336 7.10 -12.71 -22.95
CA ALA A 336 5.95 -12.07 -23.59
C ALA A 336 5.90 -12.37 -25.10
N MET A 337 7.06 -12.49 -25.72
CA MET A 337 7.21 -12.87 -27.13
C MET A 337 7.07 -14.37 -27.39
N GLY A 338 6.86 -15.21 -26.37
CA GLY A 338 6.76 -16.67 -26.50
C GLY A 338 8.03 -17.35 -27.03
N GLN A 339 9.17 -16.65 -26.97
CA GLN A 339 10.50 -17.17 -27.35
C GLN A 339 11.09 -18.01 -26.22
N LYS A 340 10.71 -17.72 -24.98
CA LYS A 340 11.02 -18.52 -23.79
C LYS A 340 9.73 -18.96 -23.10
N THR A 341 9.77 -20.15 -22.52
CA THR A 341 8.70 -20.65 -21.64
C THR A 341 9.07 -20.38 -20.19
N TRP A 342 8.13 -19.83 -19.41
CA TRP A 342 8.32 -19.64 -17.98
C TRP A 342 8.24 -21.00 -17.27
N LYS A 343 9.29 -21.38 -16.51
CA LYS A 343 9.41 -22.72 -15.89
C LYS A 343 9.16 -22.74 -14.38
N GLY A 344 8.82 -21.61 -13.76
CA GLY A 344 8.71 -21.49 -12.30
C GLY A 344 7.34 -21.08 -11.80
N GLY A 345 7.03 -21.51 -10.57
CA GLY A 345 6.00 -20.93 -9.71
C GLY A 345 4.58 -21.50 -9.84
N ASN A 346 3.82 -21.36 -8.76
CA ASN A 346 2.40 -21.68 -8.66
C ASN A 346 1.59 -20.40 -8.94
N GLY A 347 1.38 -20.08 -10.22
CA GLY A 347 0.64 -18.88 -10.63
C GLY A 347 0.18 -18.97 -12.08
N GLY A 348 -0.94 -18.33 -12.41
CA GLY A 348 -1.35 -18.14 -13.80
C GLY A 348 -0.44 -17.10 -14.45
N LEU A 349 0.08 -17.39 -15.63
CA LEU A 349 0.88 -16.42 -16.39
C LEU A 349 -0.04 -15.37 -17.01
N ASP A 350 -0.15 -14.21 -16.37
CA ASP A 350 -0.86 -13.06 -16.93
C ASP A 350 0.11 -11.99 -17.43
N PHE A 351 0.52 -12.14 -18.69
CA PHE A 351 1.37 -11.17 -19.37
C PHE A 351 0.66 -9.83 -19.67
N SER A 352 -0.66 -9.73 -19.54
CA SER A 352 -1.37 -8.46 -19.77
C SER A 352 -0.88 -7.35 -18.84
N GLN A 353 -0.44 -7.73 -17.63
CA GLN A 353 0.15 -6.84 -16.63
C GLN A 353 1.41 -6.13 -17.11
N LEU A 354 2.14 -6.70 -18.07
CA LEU A 354 3.36 -6.10 -18.61
C LEU A 354 3.09 -4.95 -19.59
N THR A 355 1.88 -4.85 -20.15
CA THR A 355 1.57 -3.91 -21.24
C THR A 355 1.85 -2.47 -20.84
N ALA A 356 1.32 -2.00 -19.72
CA ALA A 356 1.53 -0.62 -19.26
C ALA A 356 3.00 -0.36 -18.86
N MET A 357 3.70 -1.38 -18.35
CA MET A 357 5.11 -1.29 -17.99
C MET A 357 5.99 -1.14 -19.23
N PHE A 358 5.75 -1.96 -20.27
CA PHE A 358 6.41 -1.82 -21.56
C PHE A 358 6.22 -0.43 -22.16
N GLN A 359 5.01 0.14 -22.07
CA GLN A 359 4.74 1.50 -22.55
C GLN A 359 5.53 2.55 -21.77
N ARG A 360 5.56 2.48 -20.43
CA ARG A 360 6.30 3.44 -19.59
C ARG A 360 7.80 3.36 -19.82
N VAL A 361 8.36 2.15 -19.89
CA VAL A 361 9.78 1.94 -20.16
C VAL A 361 10.14 2.39 -21.59
N ALA A 362 9.31 2.07 -22.58
CA ALA A 362 9.49 2.60 -23.95
C ALA A 362 9.49 4.14 -23.99
N GLY A 363 8.63 4.79 -23.19
CA GLY A 363 8.59 6.24 -23.09
C GLY A 363 9.84 6.85 -22.43
N ALA A 364 10.44 6.16 -21.46
CA ALA A 364 11.61 6.63 -20.73
C ALA A 364 12.94 6.40 -21.48
N TYR A 365 13.10 5.23 -22.13
CA TYR A 365 14.36 4.83 -22.77
C TYR A 365 14.32 4.80 -24.30
N GLY A 366 13.15 4.99 -24.91
CA GLY A 366 12.91 4.73 -26.33
C GLY A 366 12.65 3.25 -26.64
N ASP A 367 12.20 2.98 -27.87
CA ASP A 367 11.89 1.63 -28.38
C ASP A 367 12.22 1.54 -29.89
N ALA A 368 13.47 1.89 -30.24
CA ALA A 368 13.90 2.04 -31.63
C ALA A 368 13.85 0.73 -32.45
N ASP A 369 14.03 -0.42 -31.80
CA ASP A 369 13.90 -1.76 -32.39
C ASP A 369 12.49 -2.34 -32.28
N HIS A 370 11.55 -1.56 -31.74
CA HIS A 370 10.15 -1.93 -31.52
C HIS A 370 9.97 -3.18 -30.63
N LYS A 371 10.93 -3.53 -29.77
CA LYS A 371 10.83 -4.74 -28.93
C LYS A 371 9.63 -4.67 -27.99
N TYR A 372 9.38 -3.51 -27.37
CA TYR A 372 8.26 -3.33 -26.44
C TYR A 372 6.94 -3.23 -27.18
N TYR A 373 6.89 -2.48 -28.28
CA TYR A 373 5.73 -2.42 -29.17
C TYR A 373 5.29 -3.81 -29.65
N ASN A 374 6.23 -4.63 -30.10
CA ASN A 374 5.94 -5.98 -30.58
C ASN A 374 5.43 -6.89 -29.46
N ALA A 375 6.00 -6.81 -28.25
CA ALA A 375 5.50 -7.52 -27.08
C ALA A 375 4.06 -7.11 -26.74
N ILE A 376 3.77 -5.81 -26.69
CA ILE A 376 2.42 -5.27 -26.46
C ILE A 376 1.44 -5.77 -27.51
N ARG A 377 1.79 -5.72 -28.80
CA ARG A 377 0.91 -6.21 -29.88
C ARG A 377 0.59 -7.69 -29.74
N LYS A 378 1.58 -8.51 -29.37
CA LYS A 378 1.37 -9.94 -29.17
C LYS A 378 0.43 -10.19 -27.99
N ILE A 379 0.62 -9.48 -26.88
CA ILE A 379 -0.25 -9.56 -25.70
C ILE A 379 -1.68 -9.09 -26.03
N ASN A 380 -1.85 -7.94 -26.67
CA ASN A 380 -3.16 -7.36 -26.98
C ASN A 380 -3.97 -8.16 -28.00
N LYS A 381 -3.32 -8.93 -28.91
CA LYS A 381 -4.04 -9.91 -29.74
C LYS A 381 -4.75 -10.98 -28.90
N LEU A 382 -4.28 -11.21 -27.69
CA LEU A 382 -4.77 -12.22 -26.75
C LEU A 382 -5.63 -11.62 -25.62
N TYR A 383 -5.70 -10.29 -25.50
CA TYR A 383 -6.30 -9.60 -24.36
C TYR A 383 -7.28 -8.49 -24.78
N VAL A 384 -8.50 -8.56 -24.24
CA VAL A 384 -9.51 -7.51 -24.41
C VAL A 384 -9.30 -6.46 -23.32
N LYS A 385 -9.09 -5.20 -23.70
CA LYS A 385 -8.91 -4.10 -22.74
C LYS A 385 -10.16 -3.96 -21.84
N PRO A 386 -9.98 -3.84 -20.51
CA PRO A 386 -11.11 -3.67 -19.60
C PRO A 386 -11.73 -2.28 -19.77
N ASN A 387 -13.05 -2.22 -19.80
CA ASN A 387 -13.79 -0.96 -19.65
C ASN A 387 -13.92 -0.66 -18.16
N ASN A 388 -12.85 -0.15 -17.53
CA ASN A 388 -12.86 0.27 -16.13
C ASN A 388 -12.46 1.75 -15.98
N TRP A 389 -12.63 2.30 -14.78
CA TRP A 389 -12.37 3.72 -14.52
C TRP A 389 -10.88 4.04 -14.54
N GLN A 390 -10.03 3.06 -14.19
CA GLN A 390 -8.58 3.18 -14.23
C GLN A 390 -8.04 3.49 -15.63
N ALA A 391 -8.65 2.89 -16.66
CA ALA A 391 -8.26 3.10 -18.06
C ALA A 391 -8.49 4.54 -18.57
N LEU A 392 -9.09 5.44 -17.78
CA LEU A 392 -9.24 6.85 -18.11
C LEU A 392 -7.97 7.68 -17.88
N TYR A 393 -7.01 7.20 -17.09
CA TYR A 393 -5.74 7.89 -16.84
C TYR A 393 -4.51 6.97 -16.99
N THR A 394 -4.70 5.68 -17.26
CA THR A 394 -3.59 4.73 -17.49
C THR A 394 -3.43 4.29 -18.94
N ASP A 395 -4.38 4.57 -19.83
CA ASP A 395 -4.30 4.08 -21.21
C ASP A 395 -3.47 4.99 -22.12
N PHE A 396 -2.22 4.60 -22.33
CA PHE A 396 -1.27 5.27 -23.22
C PHE A 396 -1.49 4.97 -24.71
N SER A 397 -2.55 4.25 -25.09
CA SER A 397 -2.78 3.91 -26.52
C SER A 397 -3.03 5.09 -27.44
N TYR A 398 -3.28 6.29 -26.92
CA TYR A 398 -3.32 7.51 -27.72
C TYR A 398 -1.94 7.94 -28.29
N GLY A 399 -0.84 7.29 -27.90
CA GLY A 399 0.53 7.71 -28.26
C GLY A 399 1.37 6.71 -29.06
N PHE A 400 0.84 5.55 -29.49
CA PHE A 400 1.62 4.57 -30.27
C PHE A 400 1.39 4.65 -31.79
N ASP A 401 0.28 5.22 -32.23
CA ASP A 401 0.01 5.39 -33.67
C ASP A 401 0.84 6.56 -34.27
N ASN A 402 1.34 7.45 -33.43
CA ASN A 402 2.31 8.49 -33.78
C ASN A 402 3.58 8.21 -32.96
N MET A 403 4.66 7.75 -33.59
CA MET A 403 5.94 7.31 -32.99
C MET A 403 6.70 8.36 -32.13
N ASN A 404 6.05 9.44 -31.69
CA ASN A 404 6.56 10.33 -30.65
C ASN A 404 5.89 9.97 -29.33
N PRO A 405 6.57 9.32 -28.37
CA PRO A 405 6.05 9.22 -27.02
C PRO A 405 5.80 10.66 -26.54
N PRO A 406 4.56 11.05 -26.19
CA PRO A 406 4.34 12.31 -25.53
C PRO A 406 5.23 12.31 -24.29
N SER A 407 5.86 13.44 -23.92
CA SER A 407 6.49 13.57 -22.62
C SER A 407 5.49 13.10 -21.54
N LEU A 408 5.71 11.89 -21.02
CA LEU A 408 4.86 11.24 -20.01
C LEU A 408 5.02 11.92 -18.65
N ILE A 409 5.98 12.83 -18.59
CA ILE A 409 6.40 13.66 -17.47
C ILE A 409 5.93 15.06 -17.86
N ASP A 410 4.86 15.58 -17.28
CA ASP A 410 4.64 17.02 -17.09
C ASP A 410 3.26 17.26 -16.48
N ARG A 411 3.14 16.89 -15.20
CA ARG A 411 2.47 17.67 -14.14
C ARG A 411 2.62 16.94 -12.80
N PRO A 412 3.01 17.62 -11.71
CA PRO A 412 3.06 16.99 -10.40
C PRO A 412 1.66 16.52 -9.99
N VAL A 413 1.55 15.30 -9.48
CA VAL A 413 0.31 14.73 -8.90
C VAL A 413 -0.25 15.60 -7.77
N PHE A 414 0.64 16.42 -7.18
CA PHE A 414 0.38 17.30 -6.05
C PHE A 414 0.62 18.78 -6.37
N ALA A 415 0.41 19.20 -7.63
CA ALA A 415 0.43 20.61 -7.99
C ALA A 415 -0.57 21.40 -7.12
N SER A 416 -0.23 22.65 -6.81
CA SER A 416 -0.74 23.55 -5.76
C SER A 416 -2.24 23.97 -5.81
N GLY A 417 -3.12 23.12 -6.36
CA GLY A 417 -4.56 23.33 -6.41
C GLY A 417 -5.23 23.04 -5.07
N GLY A 418 -5.25 24.03 -4.19
CA GLY A 418 -6.02 24.02 -2.94
C GLY A 418 -5.12 24.05 -1.70
N SER A 419 -4.44 25.16 -1.49
CA SER A 419 -3.60 25.43 -0.32
C SER A 419 -4.33 25.08 0.99
N PRO A 420 -3.92 24.04 1.74
CA PRO A 420 -4.13 24.01 3.17
C PRO A 420 -3.14 25.03 3.75
N GLY A 421 -3.63 25.98 4.54
CA GLY A 421 -2.74 26.89 5.27
C GLY A 421 -1.67 26.11 6.05
N PRO A 422 -0.52 26.74 6.34
CA PRO A 422 0.62 26.05 6.93
C PRO A 422 0.23 25.37 8.24
N VAL A 423 0.53 24.07 8.32
CA VAL A 423 0.54 23.33 9.60
C VAL A 423 1.84 23.72 10.33
N PRO A 424 1.81 24.07 11.63
CA PRO A 424 3.02 24.47 12.34
C PRO A 424 4.04 23.32 12.35
N ALA A 425 5.27 23.63 11.94
CA ALA A 425 6.39 22.70 12.04
C ALA A 425 6.72 22.45 13.52
N SER A 426 6.62 21.20 13.97
CA SER A 426 7.27 20.77 15.20
C SER A 426 8.76 20.60 14.92
N SER A 427 9.57 21.47 15.53
CA SER A 427 11.04 21.47 15.45
C SER A 427 11.62 20.15 15.96
N VAL A 428 12.28 19.39 15.08
CA VAL A 428 13.23 18.34 15.48
C VAL A 428 14.61 18.78 15.00
N ALA A 429 15.51 19.00 15.95
CA ALA A 429 16.86 19.47 15.74
C ALA A 429 17.70 18.41 15.01
N SER A 430 18.39 18.83 13.95
CA SER A 430 19.42 18.08 13.24
C SER A 430 20.72 18.05 14.05
N SER A 431 21.31 16.86 14.26
CA SER A 431 22.70 16.71 14.69
C SER A 431 23.51 15.99 13.62
N ALA A 432 24.67 16.56 13.32
CA ALA A 432 25.54 16.31 12.18
C ALA A 432 26.28 14.94 12.18
N SER A 433 26.62 14.46 10.98
CA SER A 433 27.62 13.41 10.71
C SER A 433 29.06 13.92 10.84
N PRO A 434 30.03 12.98 10.91
CA PRO A 434 31.31 13.19 10.23
C PRO A 434 31.72 12.02 9.28
N SER A 435 32.03 12.42 8.05
CA SER A 435 33.16 12.01 7.17
C SER A 435 33.60 10.54 6.98
N ALA A 436 33.35 10.07 5.75
CA ALA A 436 34.23 9.41 4.77
C ALA A 436 35.50 8.63 5.21
N GLY A 437 35.54 7.36 4.80
CA GLY A 437 36.76 6.57 4.58
C GLY A 437 36.64 5.76 3.29
N THR A 438 37.57 5.98 2.36
CA THR A 438 37.74 5.29 1.07
C THR A 438 38.17 3.83 1.25
N MET A 439 37.58 2.88 0.50
CA MET A 439 38.27 1.65 0.10
C MET A 439 37.83 1.11 -1.26
N ASN A 440 38.79 0.42 -1.86
CA ASN A 440 39.00 0.14 -3.26
C ASN A 440 38.32 -1.16 -3.72
N SER A 441 38.06 -1.26 -5.03
CA SER A 441 37.41 -2.37 -5.72
C SER A 441 38.28 -3.63 -5.86
N SER A 442 37.67 -4.82 -5.77
CA SER A 442 38.02 -5.96 -6.61
C SER A 442 36.86 -6.95 -6.76
N SER A 443 36.55 -7.27 -8.00
CA SER A 443 35.49 -8.17 -8.45
C SER A 443 36.02 -9.60 -8.63
N ALA A 444 35.26 -10.59 -8.15
CA ALA A 444 35.32 -11.95 -8.66
C ALA A 444 33.91 -12.55 -8.64
N SER A 445 33.36 -12.83 -9.82
CA SER A 445 32.06 -13.44 -10.03
C SER A 445 32.14 -14.95 -9.87
N THR A 446 31.42 -15.51 -8.90
CA THR A 446 31.09 -16.94 -8.82
C THR A 446 29.59 -17.16 -9.07
N PRO A 447 29.18 -18.31 -9.64
CA PRO A 447 27.79 -18.61 -9.91
C PRO A 447 27.00 -18.74 -8.59
N VAL A 448 25.90 -18.00 -8.46
CA VAL A 448 25.06 -18.01 -7.26
C VAL A 448 24.16 -19.25 -7.27
N ASN A 449 24.25 -20.05 -6.20
CA ASN A 449 23.34 -21.15 -5.92
C ASN A 449 22.08 -20.60 -5.23
N TYR A 450 20.95 -20.59 -5.94
CA TYR A 450 19.69 -19.99 -5.49
C TYR A 450 19.10 -20.63 -4.20
N ALA A 451 19.59 -21.78 -3.77
CA ALA A 451 19.12 -22.44 -2.54
C ALA A 451 19.69 -21.81 -1.24
N GLU A 452 20.86 -21.16 -1.28
CA GLU A 452 21.52 -20.60 -0.08
C GLU A 452 20.94 -19.24 0.36
N LEU A 453 20.33 -18.46 -0.56
CA LEU A 453 19.69 -17.19 -0.21
C LEU A 453 18.40 -17.37 0.61
N GLN A 454 17.77 -18.54 0.52
CA GLN A 454 16.54 -18.87 1.25
C GLN A 454 16.80 -18.97 2.77
N SER A 455 17.93 -19.58 3.18
CA SER A 455 18.23 -19.85 4.60
C SER A 455 18.69 -18.62 5.39
N ALA A 456 19.29 -17.63 4.72
CA ALA A 456 19.76 -16.39 5.34
C ALA A 456 18.61 -15.46 5.80
N GLN A 457 17.44 -15.54 5.15
CA GLN A 457 16.22 -14.83 5.59
C GLN A 457 15.44 -15.61 6.66
N ASP A 458 15.62 -16.93 6.74
CA ASP A 458 14.98 -17.81 7.73
C ASP A 458 15.66 -17.79 9.11
N SER A 459 16.80 -17.11 9.26
CA SER A 459 17.67 -17.20 10.45
C SER A 459 17.96 -15.88 11.16
N GLN A 460 17.21 -14.80 10.93
CA GLN A 460 17.27 -13.63 11.82
C GLN A 460 16.66 -14.02 13.19
N PRO A 461 17.46 -14.14 14.26
CA PRO A 461 16.93 -14.45 15.57
C PRO A 461 16.17 -13.22 16.08
N ILE A 462 15.01 -13.44 16.70
CA ILE A 462 14.41 -12.44 17.60
C ILE A 462 15.38 -12.30 18.78
N SER A 463 16.32 -11.35 18.72
CA SER A 463 17.13 -10.99 19.88
C SER A 463 16.29 -10.11 20.79
N SER A 464 15.52 -10.75 21.68
CA SER A 464 15.03 -10.11 22.89
C SER A 464 16.18 -10.03 23.89
N THR A 465 17.02 -8.99 23.76
CA THR A 465 17.94 -8.60 24.84
C THR A 465 17.63 -7.17 25.22
N VAL A 466 16.64 -7.00 26.09
CA VAL A 466 16.50 -5.78 26.88
C VAL A 466 17.64 -5.81 27.90
N ALA A 467 18.64 -4.95 27.70
CA ALA A 467 19.59 -4.65 28.75
C ALA A 467 18.80 -3.96 29.89
N MET A 468 18.65 -4.66 31.01
CA MET A 468 18.25 -4.05 32.28
C MET A 468 19.29 -3.01 32.66
N VAL A 469 18.90 -1.74 32.70
CA VAL A 469 19.65 -0.70 33.40
C VAL A 469 19.04 -0.59 34.81
N PRO A 470 19.83 -0.78 35.89
CA PRO A 470 19.31 -0.69 37.24
C PRO A 470 18.98 0.77 37.60
N ALA A 471 17.86 0.92 38.32
CA ALA A 471 17.45 2.16 38.94
C ALA A 471 18.41 2.55 40.07
N GLU A 472 18.92 3.78 40.04
CA GLU A 472 19.47 4.44 41.23
C GLU A 472 18.52 5.55 41.70
N HIS A 473 18.22 5.47 42.98
CA HIS A 473 17.44 6.40 43.77
C HIS A 473 18.14 7.76 43.93
N ALA A 474 17.40 8.84 43.72
CA ALA A 474 17.57 10.07 44.49
C ALA A 474 16.18 10.65 44.74
N GLY A 475 15.75 10.60 46.00
CA GLY A 475 14.41 10.95 46.42
C GLY A 475 14.16 12.45 46.49
N PHE A 476 12.88 12.82 46.44
CA PHE A 476 12.32 13.93 47.21
C PHE A 476 10.85 13.63 47.52
N GLN A 477 10.46 13.94 48.75
CA GLN A 477 9.19 13.61 49.41
C GLN A 477 7.97 14.38 48.86
N PRO A 478 6.73 13.88 49.08
CA PRO A 478 5.50 14.51 48.63
C PRO A 478 4.95 15.51 49.65
N VAL A 479 4.38 16.61 49.16
CA VAL A 479 3.55 17.52 49.97
C VAL A 479 2.08 17.22 49.66
N ALA A 480 1.34 16.82 50.70
CA ALA A 480 -0.13 16.76 50.76
C ALA A 480 -0.73 18.14 50.41
N GLY A 481 -1.81 18.27 49.63
CA GLY A 481 -3.14 17.73 49.89
C GLY A 481 -4.03 18.86 50.40
N LEU A 482 -4.98 19.32 49.57
CA LEU A 482 -6.20 20.02 50.01
C LEU A 482 -7.14 20.21 48.80
N LEU A 483 -8.06 19.25 48.60
CA LEU A 483 -9.26 19.45 47.78
C LEU A 483 -10.46 19.32 48.70
N ALA A 484 -11.10 20.46 48.94
CA ALA A 484 -12.32 20.58 49.72
C ALA A 484 -13.54 20.19 48.88
N THR A 485 -14.42 19.45 49.55
CA THR A 485 -15.76 19.02 49.20
C THR A 485 -16.73 20.17 48.88
N ALA A 486 -17.56 20.01 47.85
CA ALA A 486 -18.90 20.61 47.80
C ALA A 486 -19.82 19.95 46.75
N THR A 487 -20.76 19.12 47.22
CA THR A 487 -22.14 19.00 46.73
C THR A 487 -23.02 19.17 47.98
N PRO A 488 -24.28 19.68 47.93
CA PRO A 488 -25.33 19.21 47.01
C PRO A 488 -26.33 20.28 46.54
N THR A 489 -27.18 19.92 45.58
CA THR A 489 -28.63 20.18 45.69
C THR A 489 -29.40 19.32 44.69
N SER A 490 -30.42 18.67 45.24
CA SER A 490 -31.41 17.79 44.65
C SER A 490 -32.56 18.57 43.99
N ALA A 491 -33.10 18.04 42.89
CA ALA A 491 -34.50 18.24 42.53
C ALA A 491 -35.05 17.00 41.81
N THR A 492 -36.22 16.60 42.25
CA THR A 492 -37.00 15.38 42.03
C THR A 492 -37.88 15.38 40.76
N ALA A 493 -37.91 14.22 40.07
CA ALA A 493 -39.07 13.50 39.49
C ALA A 493 -39.94 14.18 38.38
N PRO A 494 -40.76 13.45 37.57
CA PRO A 494 -41.16 12.05 37.71
C PRO A 494 -41.12 11.16 36.45
N THR A 495 -41.27 9.88 36.76
CA THR A 495 -41.60 8.71 35.95
C THR A 495 -42.94 8.80 35.19
N THR A 496 -42.98 8.24 33.98
CA THR A 496 -44.19 7.64 33.39
C THR A 496 -43.85 6.30 32.75
N SER A 497 -44.59 5.29 33.17
CA SER A 497 -44.65 3.91 32.68
C SER A 497 -45.49 3.79 31.41
N MET A 498 -45.10 2.90 30.49
CA MET A 498 -46.05 2.02 29.78
C MET A 498 -45.42 0.66 29.44
N THR A 499 -46.01 -0.38 30.04
CA THR A 499 -46.33 -1.74 29.54
C THR A 499 -46.45 -1.84 28.01
N SER A 500 -46.23 -2.94 27.27
CA SER A 500 -46.24 -4.39 27.56
C SER A 500 -45.84 -5.20 26.30
N VAL A 501 -45.20 -6.36 26.52
CA VAL A 501 -45.49 -7.69 25.90
C VAL A 501 -45.27 -7.89 24.38
N SER A 502 -44.26 -8.70 24.02
CA SER A 502 -44.44 -10.10 23.54
C SER A 502 -43.13 -10.67 22.97
N LYS A 503 -42.85 -11.93 23.31
CA LYS A 503 -41.72 -12.77 22.84
C LYS A 503 -42.31 -14.06 22.22
N PRO A 504 -41.52 -14.93 21.58
CA PRO A 504 -41.55 -15.28 20.16
C PRO A 504 -42.16 -16.69 19.89
N PRO A 505 -42.13 -17.19 18.65
CA PRO A 505 -41.31 -18.38 18.34
C PRO A 505 -40.77 -18.36 16.87
N ARG A 506 -39.93 -19.23 16.32
CA ARG A 506 -39.21 -20.47 16.70
C ARG A 506 -38.15 -20.74 15.62
N CYS A 507 -37.11 -21.48 16.00
CA CYS A 507 -36.16 -22.16 15.12
C CYS A 507 -36.84 -23.08 14.07
N MET A 508 -36.25 -23.19 12.88
CA MET A 508 -36.11 -24.46 12.18
C MET A 508 -34.72 -24.57 11.54
N GLN A 509 -34.04 -25.66 11.88
CA GLN A 509 -32.86 -26.20 11.22
C GLN A 509 -33.29 -27.22 10.15
N HIS A 510 -32.38 -27.40 9.17
CA HIS A 510 -32.15 -28.56 8.30
C HIS A 510 -33.16 -28.89 7.17
N LYS A 511 -32.69 -28.88 5.91
CA LYS A 511 -32.06 -30.03 5.23
C LYS A 511 -31.59 -29.69 3.80
N SER A 512 -30.34 -30.07 3.52
CA SER A 512 -29.79 -30.64 2.27
C SER A 512 -30.52 -30.44 0.93
N LEU A 513 -29.86 -29.77 -0.01
CA LEU A 513 -29.26 -30.35 -1.22
C LEU A 513 -28.25 -29.37 -1.82
#